data_AF-A0A1Y1YFB5-F1
#
_entry.id   AF-A0A1Y1YFB5-F1
#
_cell.length_a   1.000
_cell.length_b   1.000
_cell.length_c   1.000
_cell.angle_alpha   90.00
_cell.angle_beta   90.00
_cell.angle_gamma   90.00
#
_symmetry.space_group_name_H-M   'P 1'
#
loop_
_entity.id
_entity.type
_entity.pdbx_description
1 polymer ?
#
loop_
_entity_poly.entity_id
_entity_poly.type
_entity_poly.pdbx_seq_one_letter_code
_entity_poly.pdbx_strand_id
1 'polypeptide(L)'
;MSQTIFGKKFVKKLPYIDNRGIVIQHSGNRMYSRFDNLNAFQHWYLNLKPTQRLFAKIIGSGPQKFRLDLDGDISDPHILIQDVQNFFHIMGHGTPQILFYNISSSEKISYHLIVSSHYFSDNISCKIFTNSLIQYSQNSPWTLCVDTGVCKSVQGFRLEGSTKWQQKRWKYLFGTQQINPKSFPDSLLGNINTQTMRHISIPQSQLHQYFISHPPLPKPSSNTPPSSIPAGFKVRQILDSGLVTLNRIKPTYCGLCERIHEHENAYMIGDKFVCFRYASTN
;
A
#
# COMPACT_ATOMS: atom_id res chain seq x y z
N MET A 1 -16.35 -21.27 14.32
CA MET A 1 -16.66 -20.48 15.53
C MET A 1 -15.54 -19.47 15.73
N SER A 2 -15.85 -18.17 15.85
CA SER A 2 -14.85 -17.13 16.12
C SER A 2 -14.67 -16.95 17.63
N GLN A 3 -13.52 -17.34 18.18
CA GLN A 3 -13.15 -16.94 19.53
C GLN A 3 -12.79 -15.45 19.53
N THR A 4 -13.39 -14.69 20.44
CA THR A 4 -13.06 -13.27 20.67
C THR A 4 -12.22 -13.19 21.93
N ILE A 5 -10.95 -12.84 21.80
CA ILE A 5 -10.04 -12.58 22.92
C ILE A 5 -9.61 -11.11 22.76
N PHE A 6 -9.90 -10.25 23.73
CA PHE A 6 -9.67 -8.79 23.68
C PHE A 6 -10.33 -8.06 22.49
N GLY A 7 -11.56 -8.44 22.12
CA GLY A 7 -12.26 -7.82 20.98
C GLY A 7 -11.67 -8.13 19.61
N LYS A 8 -10.69 -9.05 19.54
CA LYS A 8 -10.05 -9.49 18.30
C LYS A 8 -10.87 -10.59 17.62
N LYS A 9 -11.29 -10.35 16.38
CA LYS A 9 -11.93 -11.37 15.52
C LYS A 9 -10.97 -11.82 14.43
N PHE A 10 -10.78 -13.14 14.28
CA PHE A 10 -9.94 -13.72 13.23
C PHE A 10 -10.76 -14.09 12.00
N VAL A 11 -10.27 -13.73 10.81
CA VAL A 11 -10.92 -14.06 9.53
C VAL A 11 -9.89 -14.49 8.48
N LYS A 12 -10.25 -15.51 7.68
CA LYS A 12 -9.41 -16.04 6.58
C LYS A 12 -9.54 -15.24 5.29
N LYS A 13 -10.67 -14.54 5.09
CA LYS A 13 -10.90 -13.63 3.98
C LYS A 13 -10.73 -12.20 4.46
N LEU A 14 -10.26 -11.32 3.58
CA LEU A 14 -10.19 -9.89 3.87
C LEU A 14 -11.60 -9.42 4.26
N PRO A 15 -11.81 -8.92 5.49
CA PRO A 15 -13.12 -8.42 5.88
C PRO A 15 -13.42 -7.15 5.08
N TYR A 16 -14.69 -6.78 5.00
CA TYR A 16 -15.08 -5.46 4.52
C TYR A 16 -14.31 -4.39 5.32
N ILE A 17 -13.55 -3.56 4.60
CA ILE A 17 -12.75 -2.49 5.17
C ILE A 17 -13.62 -1.24 5.19
N ASP A 18 -14.29 -1.00 6.31
CA ASP A 18 -14.83 0.31 6.61
C ASP A 18 -13.89 1.10 7.52
N ASN A 19 -14.20 2.38 7.69
CA ASN A 19 -13.48 3.26 8.62
C ASN A 19 -13.82 2.93 10.10
N ARG A 20 -14.66 1.92 10.35
CA ARG A 20 -15.11 1.52 11.69
C ARG A 20 -14.24 0.37 12.19
N GLY A 21 -13.12 0.74 12.81
CA GLY A 21 -12.23 -0.20 13.49
C GLY A 21 -10.90 -0.43 12.77
N ILE A 22 -10.11 -1.36 13.31
CA ILE A 22 -8.74 -1.61 12.87
C ILE A 22 -8.62 -3.02 12.31
N VAL A 23 -8.48 -3.12 10.98
CA VAL A 23 -8.11 -4.36 10.29
C VAL A 23 -6.59 -4.42 10.12
N ILE A 24 -5.98 -5.50 10.59
CA ILE A 24 -4.57 -5.85 10.38
C ILE A 24 -4.43 -7.16 9.63
N GLN A 25 -3.37 -7.29 8.84
CA GLN A 25 -2.93 -8.51 8.19
C GLN A 25 -1.73 -9.09 8.92
N HIS A 26 -1.74 -10.41 9.09
CA HIS A 26 -0.61 -11.20 9.60
C HIS A 26 0.34 -11.51 8.45
N SER A 27 1.63 -11.23 8.63
CA SER A 27 2.66 -11.55 7.65
C SER A 27 2.79 -13.08 7.50
N GLY A 28 2.92 -13.55 6.26
CA GLY A 28 3.19 -14.96 5.95
C GLY A 28 1.97 -15.80 5.56
N ASN A 29 0.75 -15.48 6.02
CA ASN A 29 -0.41 -16.36 5.81
C ASN A 29 -1.73 -15.67 5.40
N ARG A 30 -1.69 -14.38 5.00
CA ARG A 30 -2.88 -13.59 4.57
C ARG A 30 -4.08 -13.73 5.53
N MET A 31 -3.82 -13.96 6.82
CA MET A 31 -4.86 -13.93 7.84
C MET A 31 -5.09 -12.51 8.29
N TYR A 32 -6.32 -12.19 8.68
CA TYR A 32 -6.66 -10.86 9.16
C TYR A 32 -7.22 -10.91 10.57
N SER A 33 -7.03 -9.82 11.28
CA SER A 33 -7.70 -9.56 12.55
C SER A 33 -8.38 -8.21 12.50
N ARG A 34 -9.60 -8.15 13.04
CA ARG A 34 -10.35 -6.90 13.21
C ARG A 34 -10.48 -6.59 14.70
N PHE A 35 -10.30 -5.32 15.04
CA PHE A 35 -10.57 -4.73 16.34
C PHE A 35 -11.63 -3.65 16.17
N ASP A 36 -12.56 -3.57 17.12
CA ASP A 36 -13.69 -2.65 17.02
C ASP A 36 -13.32 -1.20 17.32
N ASN A 37 -12.26 -0.98 18.12
CA ASN A 37 -11.76 0.36 18.45
C ASN A 37 -10.23 0.41 18.59
N LEU A 38 -9.70 1.62 18.53
CA LEU A 38 -8.27 1.91 18.63
C LEU A 38 -7.66 1.49 19.98
N ASN A 39 -8.35 1.76 21.09
CA ASN A 39 -7.83 1.49 22.44
C ASN A 39 -7.60 -0.01 22.66
N ALA A 40 -8.57 -0.85 22.28
CA ALA A 40 -8.46 -2.30 22.35
C ALA A 40 -7.30 -2.82 21.49
N PHE A 41 -7.17 -2.29 20.26
CA PHE A 41 -6.05 -2.63 19.38
C PHE A 41 -4.70 -2.22 19.98
N GLN A 42 -4.56 -1.00 20.47
CA GLN A 42 -3.32 -0.48 21.03
C GLN A 42 -2.91 -1.26 22.29
N HIS A 43 -3.84 -1.50 23.20
CA HIS A 43 -3.58 -2.31 24.40
C HIS A 43 -3.11 -3.72 24.03
N TRP A 44 -3.79 -4.38 23.09
CA TRP A 44 -3.37 -5.70 22.62
C TRP A 44 -1.99 -5.68 21.96
N TYR A 45 -1.75 -4.73 21.04
CA TYR A 45 -0.55 -4.69 20.22
C TYR A 45 0.71 -4.35 21.00
N LEU A 46 0.62 -3.37 21.92
CA LEU A 46 1.78 -2.93 22.71
C LEU A 46 2.23 -3.98 23.72
N ASN A 47 1.32 -4.85 24.18
CA ASN A 47 1.63 -5.98 25.08
C ASN A 47 2.30 -7.18 24.38
N LEU A 48 2.41 -7.18 23.04
CA LEU A 48 3.13 -8.24 22.32
C LEU A 48 4.63 -8.05 22.42
N LYS A 49 5.39 -9.15 22.44
CA LYS A 49 6.85 -9.10 22.27
C LYS A 49 7.20 -8.71 20.82
N PRO A 50 8.34 -8.03 20.56
CA PRO A 50 8.75 -7.67 19.19
C PRO A 50 8.77 -8.83 18.19
N THR A 51 9.10 -10.05 18.64
CA THR A 51 9.11 -11.27 17.81
C THR A 51 7.72 -11.73 17.37
N GLN A 52 6.67 -11.27 18.04
CA GLN A 52 5.27 -11.58 17.71
C GLN A 52 4.64 -10.51 16.81
N ARG A 53 5.31 -9.37 16.59
CA ARG A 53 4.79 -8.22 15.85
C ARG A 53 5.08 -8.37 14.36
N LEU A 54 4.18 -9.07 13.67
CA LEU A 54 4.32 -9.41 12.25
C LEU A 54 3.18 -8.82 11.41
N PHE A 55 2.84 -7.56 11.64
CA PHE A 55 1.56 -7.01 11.23
C PHE A 55 1.66 -5.82 10.27
N ALA A 56 0.70 -5.75 9.36
CA ALA A 56 0.44 -4.59 8.52
C ALA A 56 -1.00 -4.10 8.76
N LYS A 57 -1.20 -2.78 8.86
CA LYS A 57 -2.54 -2.18 8.79
C LYS A 57 -3.06 -2.35 7.37
N ILE A 58 -4.28 -2.86 7.21
CA ILE A 58 -4.97 -2.79 5.93
C ILE A 58 -5.66 -1.44 5.79
N ILE A 59 -5.40 -0.75 4.68
CA ILE A 59 -5.98 0.53 4.30
C ILE A 59 -6.94 0.25 3.15
N GLY A 60 -8.15 0.79 3.22
CA GLY A 60 -9.14 0.70 2.15
C GLY A 60 -9.14 1.95 1.26
N SER A 61 -10.20 2.12 0.48
CA SER A 61 -10.38 3.25 -0.44
C SER A 61 -10.85 4.53 0.25
N GLY A 62 -11.15 4.47 1.55
CA GLY A 62 -11.62 5.62 2.33
C GLY A 62 -10.52 6.62 2.71
N PRO A 63 -10.86 7.56 3.61
CA PRO A 63 -9.94 8.59 4.07
C PRO A 63 -8.66 8.02 4.66
N GLN A 64 -7.54 8.62 4.31
CA GLN A 64 -6.22 8.15 4.72
C GLN A 64 -5.19 9.27 4.81
N LYS A 65 -4.22 9.09 5.72
CA LYS A 65 -3.04 9.96 5.85
C LYS A 65 -2.14 9.85 4.61
N PHE A 66 -1.41 10.94 4.36
CA PHE A 66 -0.31 10.91 3.39
C PHE A 66 0.78 9.92 3.84
N ARG A 67 1.40 9.25 2.87
CA ARG A 67 2.54 8.37 3.14
C ARG A 67 3.47 8.28 1.95
N LEU A 68 4.72 7.93 2.23
CA LEU A 68 5.68 7.44 1.26
C LEU A 68 6.23 6.09 1.74
N ASP A 69 6.46 5.18 0.81
CA ASP A 69 7.28 3.99 0.99
C ASP A 69 8.51 4.18 0.10
N LEU A 70 9.69 4.10 0.70
CA LEU A 70 10.96 4.43 0.06
C LEU A 70 11.83 3.17 0.09
N ASP A 71 12.14 2.65 -1.09
CA ASP A 71 12.96 1.47 -1.30
C ASP A 71 14.27 1.87 -1.98
N GLY A 72 15.21 2.39 -1.19
CA GLY A 72 16.51 2.83 -1.66
C GLY A 72 17.26 3.65 -0.63
N ASP A 73 18.51 3.95 -0.93
CA ASP A 73 19.33 4.82 -0.09
C ASP A 73 18.90 6.28 -0.21
N ILE A 74 18.71 6.92 0.93
CA ILE A 74 18.44 8.35 1.02
C ILE A 74 19.62 8.90 1.81
N SER A 75 20.59 9.47 1.07
CA SER A 75 21.86 9.92 1.63
C SER A 75 21.67 10.88 2.81
N ASP A 76 20.64 11.72 2.73
CA ASP A 76 20.21 12.59 3.83
C ASP A 76 18.67 12.63 3.94
N PRO A 77 18.09 11.94 4.94
CA PRO A 77 16.65 12.00 5.21
C PRO A 77 16.12 13.40 5.54
N HIS A 78 16.95 14.33 6.00
CA HIS A 78 16.53 15.70 6.29
C HIS A 78 16.07 16.44 5.03
N ILE A 79 16.72 16.18 3.87
CA ILE A 79 16.32 16.76 2.58
C ILE A 79 14.90 16.31 2.22
N LEU A 80 14.59 15.01 2.34
CA LEU A 80 13.24 14.49 2.12
C LEU A 80 12.22 15.17 3.04
N ILE A 81 12.52 15.27 4.34
CA ILE A 81 11.60 15.87 5.32
C ILE A 81 11.35 17.35 4.97
N GLN A 82 12.41 18.09 4.65
CA GLN A 82 12.34 19.49 4.26
C GLN A 82 11.54 19.70 2.97
N ASP A 83 11.77 18.87 1.95
CA ASP A 83 11.01 18.91 0.69
C ASP A 83 9.52 18.70 0.91
N VAL A 84 9.15 17.69 1.72
CA VAL A 84 7.75 17.43 2.09
C VAL A 84 7.15 18.64 2.83
N GLN A 85 7.86 19.20 3.80
CA GLN A 85 7.38 20.37 4.56
C GLN A 85 7.19 21.59 3.66
N ASN A 86 8.17 21.89 2.80
CA ASN A 86 8.12 23.00 1.86
C ASN A 86 6.97 22.83 0.87
N PHE A 87 6.77 21.64 0.32
CA PHE A 87 5.68 21.36 -0.60
C PHE A 87 4.31 21.58 0.06
N PHE A 88 4.10 21.08 1.27
CA PHE A 88 2.86 21.32 2.02
C PHE A 88 2.66 22.82 2.33
N HIS A 89 3.73 23.55 2.64
CA HIS A 89 3.67 24.99 2.87
C HIS A 89 3.27 25.76 1.60
N ILE A 90 3.92 25.49 0.48
CA ILE A 90 3.64 26.10 -0.84
C ILE A 90 2.20 25.84 -1.28
N MET A 91 1.68 24.64 -1.01
CA MET A 91 0.29 24.27 -1.30
C MET A 91 -0.73 24.91 -0.32
N GLY A 92 -0.28 25.75 0.63
CA GLY A 92 -1.15 26.44 1.59
C GLY A 92 -1.67 25.54 2.72
N HIS A 93 -1.02 24.40 2.98
CA HIS A 93 -1.45 23.45 4.03
C HIS A 93 -0.70 23.61 5.35
N GLY A 94 0.25 24.56 5.43
CA GLY A 94 1.12 24.82 6.57
C GLY A 94 2.16 23.71 6.80
N THR A 95 2.85 23.75 7.94
CA THR A 95 3.89 22.77 8.26
C THR A 95 3.29 21.44 8.74
N PRO A 96 3.52 20.32 8.05
CA PRO A 96 3.01 19.01 8.45
C PRO A 96 3.81 18.39 9.61
N GLN A 97 3.13 17.61 10.46
CA GLN A 97 3.78 16.74 11.44
C GLN A 97 4.16 15.41 10.79
N ILE A 98 5.45 15.15 10.67
CA ILE A 98 6.00 13.99 9.97
C ILE A 98 6.47 12.92 10.97
N LEU A 99 6.07 11.67 10.72
CA LEU A 99 6.63 10.48 11.34
C LEU A 99 7.50 9.77 10.29
N PHE A 100 8.81 9.75 10.53
CA PHE A 100 9.77 9.12 9.65
C PHE A 100 10.29 7.83 10.28
N TYR A 101 10.24 6.72 9.54
CA TYR A 101 10.53 5.39 10.03
C TYR A 101 11.71 4.76 9.29
N ASN A 102 12.64 4.21 10.05
CA ASN A 102 13.73 3.39 9.53
C ASN A 102 13.32 1.90 9.56
N ILE A 103 13.49 1.23 8.43
CA ILE A 103 13.21 -0.21 8.24
C ILE A 103 14.33 -0.88 7.46
N SER A 104 15.51 -0.25 7.49
CA SER A 104 16.71 -0.68 6.82
C SER A 104 17.35 -1.86 7.54
N SER A 105 18.19 -2.56 6.80
CA SER A 105 19.04 -3.67 7.22
C SER A 105 20.36 -3.56 6.44
N SER A 106 21.34 -4.42 6.76
CA SER A 106 22.60 -4.47 6.01
C SER A 106 22.42 -4.76 4.52
N GLU A 107 21.33 -5.42 4.12
CA GLU A 107 21.08 -5.85 2.73
C GLU A 107 20.08 -4.97 1.98
N LYS A 108 19.25 -4.22 2.70
CA LYS A 108 18.19 -3.40 2.11
C LYS A 108 17.99 -2.14 2.91
N ILE A 109 18.07 -0.99 2.24
CA ILE A 109 17.71 0.31 2.78
C ILE A 109 16.25 0.60 2.43
N SER A 110 15.45 0.96 3.44
CA SER A 110 14.01 1.13 3.27
C SER A 110 13.44 2.02 4.37
N TYR A 111 12.65 3.02 3.98
CA TYR A 111 12.05 3.99 4.89
C TYR A 111 10.56 4.12 4.64
N HIS A 112 9.79 4.44 5.67
CA HIS A 112 8.41 4.90 5.50
C HIS A 112 8.27 6.31 6.06
N LEU A 113 7.55 7.17 5.37
CA LEU A 113 7.17 8.50 5.85
C LEU A 113 5.65 8.55 6.00
N ILE A 114 5.15 9.17 7.07
CA ILE A 114 3.71 9.43 7.28
C ILE A 114 3.54 10.88 7.71
N VAL A 115 2.61 11.61 7.09
CA VAL A 115 2.16 12.90 7.63
C VAL A 115 0.94 12.64 8.50
N SER A 116 1.11 12.90 9.80
CA SER A 116 0.12 12.58 10.84
C SER A 116 -0.94 13.66 11.03
N SER A 117 -0.66 14.90 10.61
CA SER A 117 -1.55 16.06 10.78
C SER A 117 -2.52 16.30 9.62
N HIS A 118 -2.42 15.53 8.53
CA HIS A 118 -3.21 15.75 7.31
C HIS A 118 -3.79 14.45 6.76
N TYR A 119 -4.90 14.55 6.03
CA TYR A 119 -5.53 13.41 5.36
C TYR A 119 -6.15 13.77 4.02
N PHE A 120 -6.33 12.75 3.19
CA PHE A 120 -7.05 12.80 1.92
C PHE A 120 -8.37 12.04 2.01
N SER A 121 -9.29 12.32 1.10
CA SER A 121 -10.57 11.61 1.00
C SER A 121 -10.41 10.14 0.60
N ASP A 122 -9.40 9.83 -0.22
CA ASP A 122 -9.19 8.51 -0.79
C ASP A 122 -7.73 8.28 -1.25
N ASN A 123 -7.46 7.09 -1.79
CA ASN A 123 -6.14 6.72 -2.28
C ASN A 123 -5.77 7.41 -3.61
N ILE A 124 -6.75 7.85 -4.40
CA ILE A 124 -6.50 8.51 -5.70
C ILE A 124 -5.94 9.90 -5.46
N SER A 125 -6.60 10.66 -4.57
CA SER A 125 -6.18 11.96 -4.10
C SER A 125 -4.77 11.91 -3.51
N CYS A 126 -4.50 10.91 -2.66
CA CYS A 126 -3.16 10.68 -2.10
C CYS A 126 -2.12 10.38 -3.20
N LYS A 127 -2.49 9.61 -4.25
CA LYS A 127 -1.60 9.30 -5.37
C LYS A 127 -1.27 10.53 -6.22
N ILE A 128 -2.27 11.34 -6.56
CA ILE A 128 -2.07 12.59 -7.30
C ILE A 128 -1.13 13.50 -6.52
N PHE A 129 -1.38 13.69 -5.22
CA PHE A 129 -0.53 14.51 -4.36
C PHE A 129 0.92 13.96 -4.29
N THR A 130 1.08 12.64 -4.21
CA THR A 130 2.41 11.99 -4.24
C THR A 130 3.15 12.29 -5.53
N ASN A 131 2.48 12.19 -6.68
CA ASN A 131 3.09 12.49 -7.98
C ASN A 131 3.47 13.98 -8.10
N SER A 132 2.63 14.88 -7.62
CA SER A 132 2.94 16.32 -7.60
C SER A 132 4.14 16.64 -6.70
N LEU A 133 4.24 15.99 -5.53
CA LEU A 133 5.41 16.13 -4.66
C LEU A 133 6.68 15.62 -5.36
N ILE A 134 6.64 14.45 -6.01
CA ILE A 134 7.78 13.90 -6.76
C ILE A 134 8.21 14.87 -7.86
N GLN A 135 7.26 15.43 -8.60
CA GLN A 135 7.55 16.41 -9.65
C GLN A 135 8.18 17.70 -9.09
N TYR A 136 7.65 18.21 -7.98
CA TYR A 136 8.23 19.37 -7.28
C TYR A 136 9.68 19.10 -6.86
N SER A 137 9.96 17.89 -6.36
CA SER A 137 11.28 17.47 -5.88
C SER A 137 12.10 16.68 -6.91
N GLN A 138 11.85 16.83 -8.21
CA GLN A 138 12.45 15.99 -9.26
C GLN A 138 13.99 15.98 -9.28
N ASN A 139 14.63 17.02 -8.71
CA ASN A 139 16.08 17.12 -8.60
C ASN A 139 16.63 16.47 -7.32
N SER A 140 15.77 16.07 -6.39
CA SER A 140 16.15 15.47 -5.12
C SER A 140 16.36 13.96 -5.29
N PRO A 141 17.50 13.39 -4.84
CA PRO A 141 17.84 11.98 -5.06
C PRO A 141 16.82 10.97 -4.52
N TRP A 142 16.12 11.32 -3.44
CA TRP A 142 15.15 10.45 -2.79
C TRP A 142 13.94 10.12 -3.67
N THR A 143 13.64 10.95 -4.69
CA THR A 143 12.50 10.72 -5.59
C THR A 143 12.59 9.41 -6.36
N LEU A 144 13.81 8.97 -6.66
CA LEU A 144 14.09 7.69 -7.32
C LEU A 144 13.77 6.47 -6.44
N CYS A 145 13.66 6.68 -5.13
CA CYS A 145 13.40 5.61 -4.18
C CYS A 145 11.90 5.42 -3.89
N VAL A 146 11.01 6.28 -4.39
CA VAL A 146 9.58 6.26 -4.01
C VAL A 146 8.85 5.11 -4.70
N ASP A 147 8.31 4.16 -3.91
CA ASP A 147 7.35 3.16 -4.41
C ASP A 147 5.96 3.78 -4.52
N THR A 148 5.61 4.28 -5.71
CA THR A 148 4.26 4.81 -6.00
C THR A 148 3.18 3.71 -6.00
N GLY A 149 3.58 2.43 -6.03
CA GLY A 149 2.71 1.27 -5.98
C GLY A 149 1.98 1.09 -4.65
N VAL A 150 2.30 1.88 -3.62
CA VAL A 150 1.63 1.84 -2.32
C VAL A 150 0.33 2.64 -2.25
N CYS A 151 0.00 3.46 -3.25
CA CYS A 151 -1.24 4.26 -3.31
C CYS A 151 -2.41 3.51 -3.96
N LYS A 152 -2.61 2.24 -3.58
CA LYS A 152 -3.69 1.36 -4.07
C LYS A 152 -4.98 1.49 -3.24
N SER A 153 -6.10 1.06 -3.81
CA SER A 153 -7.42 1.04 -3.16
C SER A 153 -7.47 0.11 -1.94
N VAL A 154 -6.69 -0.98 -1.96
CA VAL A 154 -6.45 -1.83 -0.79
C VAL A 154 -4.95 -2.05 -0.66
N GLN A 155 -4.38 -1.63 0.47
CA GLN A 155 -2.94 -1.73 0.72
C GLN A 155 -2.68 -2.18 2.15
N GLY A 156 -1.74 -3.12 2.31
CA GLY A 156 -1.14 -3.41 3.61
C GLY A 156 0.05 -2.47 3.87
N PHE A 157 0.05 -1.77 4.99
CA PHE A 157 1.18 -0.92 5.40
C PHE A 157 1.70 -1.33 6.77
N ARG A 158 3.01 -1.61 6.84
CA ARG A 158 3.63 -2.18 8.04
C ARG A 158 3.47 -1.27 9.25
N LEU A 159 3.09 -1.85 10.39
CA LEU A 159 2.95 -1.15 11.65
C LEU A 159 4.30 -0.84 12.30
N GLU A 160 4.36 0.22 13.11
CA GLU A 160 5.51 0.52 13.98
C GLU A 160 5.76 -0.64 14.96
N GLY A 161 7.02 -1.03 15.12
CA GLY A 161 7.45 -2.20 15.86
C GLY A 161 7.13 -3.54 15.20
N SER A 162 6.62 -3.58 13.97
CA SER A 162 6.41 -4.82 13.21
C SER A 162 7.52 -5.09 12.18
N THR A 163 7.73 -6.38 11.88
CA THR A 163 8.58 -6.87 10.78
C THR A 163 7.80 -7.77 9.82
N LYS A 164 8.37 -8.11 8.66
CA LYS A 164 7.82 -9.15 7.78
C LYS A 164 8.22 -10.54 8.30
N TRP A 165 7.47 -11.58 7.91
CA TRP A 165 7.83 -12.96 8.23
C TRP A 165 9.28 -13.27 7.82
N GLN A 166 10.02 -13.92 8.71
CA GLN A 166 11.44 -14.29 8.53
C GLN A 166 12.42 -13.12 8.33
N GLN A 167 11.99 -11.87 8.49
CA GLN A 167 12.88 -10.71 8.37
C GLN A 167 13.23 -10.15 9.75
N LYS A 168 14.49 -9.73 9.92
CA LYS A 168 15.02 -9.13 11.16
C LYS A 168 15.11 -7.59 11.08
N ARG A 169 14.13 -6.95 10.43
CA ARG A 169 14.09 -5.49 10.22
C ARG A 169 12.76 -4.91 10.69
N TRP A 170 12.74 -4.48 11.94
CA TRP A 170 11.58 -3.85 12.55
C TRP A 170 11.47 -2.41 12.10
N LYS A 171 10.22 -1.97 11.89
CA LYS A 171 9.92 -0.58 11.56
C LYS A 171 9.88 0.25 12.84
N TYR A 172 10.86 1.11 13.08
CA TYR A 172 10.83 2.04 14.22
C TYR A 172 10.95 3.47 13.74
N LEU A 173 10.53 4.43 14.56
CA LEU A 173 10.79 5.84 14.28
C LEU A 173 12.30 6.04 14.14
N PHE A 174 12.70 6.89 13.20
CA PHE A 174 14.10 7.19 12.94
C PHE A 174 14.79 7.64 14.24
N GLY A 175 15.95 7.04 14.54
CA GLY A 175 16.68 7.28 15.79
C GLY A 175 16.14 6.54 17.02
N THR A 176 15.15 5.65 16.88
CA THR A 176 14.57 4.88 18.00
C THR A 176 14.65 3.36 17.76
N GLN A 177 14.48 2.58 18.83
CA GLN A 177 14.49 1.11 18.79
C GLN A 177 13.25 0.48 19.44
N GLN A 178 12.28 1.29 19.84
CA GLN A 178 11.05 0.85 20.50
C GLN A 178 9.86 1.66 20.00
N ILE A 179 8.66 1.11 20.20
CA ILE A 179 7.43 1.83 19.87
C ILE A 179 7.28 2.99 20.84
N ASN A 180 6.95 4.19 20.35
CA ASN A 180 6.48 5.26 21.21
C ASN A 180 4.95 5.17 21.37
N PRO A 181 4.41 4.81 22.56
CA PRO A 181 2.97 4.64 22.75
C PRO A 181 2.16 5.91 22.47
N LYS A 182 2.75 7.10 22.62
CA LYS A 182 2.08 8.39 22.40
C LYS A 182 1.85 8.66 20.91
N SER A 183 2.84 8.39 20.05
CA SER A 183 2.74 8.60 18.60
C SER A 183 2.25 7.38 17.83
N PHE A 184 2.14 6.21 18.47
CA PHE A 184 1.69 4.99 17.80
C PHE A 184 0.31 5.14 17.11
N PRO A 185 -0.72 5.75 17.73
CA PRO A 185 -1.98 6.04 17.06
C PRO A 185 -1.84 6.85 15.77
N ASP A 186 -0.88 7.77 15.74
CA ASP A 186 -0.64 8.66 14.61
C ASP A 186 0.01 7.93 13.43
N SER A 187 0.70 6.82 13.70
CA SER A 187 1.25 5.93 12.68
C SER A 187 0.21 5.15 11.87
N LEU A 188 -1.05 5.10 12.34
CA LEU A 188 -2.12 4.34 11.71
C LEU A 188 -2.77 5.19 10.61
N LEU A 189 -2.55 4.79 9.36
CA LEU A 189 -2.92 5.58 8.17
C LEU A 189 -4.42 5.83 8.00
N GLY A 190 -5.27 4.90 8.46
CA GLY A 190 -6.73 5.05 8.44
C GLY A 190 -7.32 5.60 9.75
N ASN A 191 -6.48 5.92 10.74
CA ASN A 191 -6.95 6.54 11.99
C ASN A 191 -7.04 8.06 11.78
N ILE A 192 -8.16 8.50 11.23
CA ILE A 192 -8.42 9.90 10.89
C ILE A 192 -9.27 10.55 11.98
N ASN A 193 -8.75 11.61 12.59
CA ASN A 193 -9.52 12.48 13.47
C ASN A 193 -9.79 13.81 12.75
N THR A 194 -10.99 13.97 12.21
CA THR A 194 -11.37 15.15 11.43
C THR A 194 -11.43 16.44 12.26
N GLN A 195 -11.38 16.36 13.60
CA GLN A 195 -11.36 17.53 14.47
C GLN A 195 -9.93 18.10 14.62
N THR A 196 -8.90 17.27 14.49
CA THR A 196 -7.51 17.66 14.74
C THR A 196 -6.64 17.61 13.48
N MET A 197 -7.08 16.91 12.44
CA MET A 197 -6.35 16.77 11.19
C MET A 197 -6.91 17.68 10.09
N ARG A 198 -6.01 18.20 9.26
CA ARG A 198 -6.37 19.03 8.10
C ARG A 198 -6.69 18.15 6.90
N HIS A 199 -7.85 18.38 6.28
CA HIS A 199 -8.20 17.76 5.01
C HIS A 199 -7.42 18.44 3.87
N ILE A 200 -6.85 17.64 2.98
CA ILE A 200 -6.29 18.10 1.71
C ILE A 200 -7.27 17.75 0.60
N SER A 201 -7.88 18.78 0.03
CA SER A 201 -8.74 18.66 -1.15
C SER A 201 -7.89 18.81 -2.40
N ILE A 202 -7.96 17.81 -3.29
CA ILE A 202 -7.35 17.90 -4.63
C ILE A 202 -8.34 18.62 -5.55
N PRO A 203 -7.92 19.67 -6.29
CA PRO A 203 -8.79 20.36 -7.24
C PRO A 203 -9.42 19.39 -8.26
N GLN A 204 -10.69 19.60 -8.59
CA GLN A 204 -11.41 18.74 -9.55
C GLN A 204 -10.74 18.72 -10.94
N SER A 205 -10.10 19.83 -11.34
CA SER A 205 -9.31 19.91 -12.57
C SER A 205 -8.12 18.95 -12.58
N GLN A 206 -7.40 18.83 -11.46
CA GLN A 206 -6.28 17.89 -11.32
C GLN A 206 -6.76 16.43 -11.31
N LEU A 207 -7.89 16.15 -10.65
CA LEU A 207 -8.52 14.83 -10.72
C LEU A 207 -8.91 14.48 -12.16
N HIS A 208 -9.53 15.42 -12.89
CA HIS A 208 -9.91 15.22 -14.29
C HIS A 208 -8.70 14.97 -15.19
N GLN A 209 -7.66 15.79 -15.07
CA GLN A 209 -6.41 15.60 -15.82
C GLN A 209 -5.74 14.26 -15.50
N TYR A 210 -5.78 13.82 -14.25
CA TYR A 210 -5.29 12.51 -13.85
C TYR A 210 -6.08 11.39 -14.54
N PHE A 211 -7.42 11.46 -14.59
CA PHE A 211 -8.22 10.45 -15.30
C PHE A 211 -8.06 10.49 -16.82
N ILE A 212 -7.79 11.65 -17.42
CA ILE A 212 -7.45 11.73 -18.86
C ILE A 212 -6.11 11.06 -19.14
N SER A 213 -5.08 11.36 -18.35
CA SER A 213 -3.73 10.80 -18.52
C SER A 213 -3.63 9.34 -18.10
N HIS A 214 -4.54 8.88 -17.24
CA HIS A 214 -4.63 7.52 -16.73
C HIS A 214 -6.08 7.02 -16.88
N PRO A 215 -6.56 6.85 -18.13
CA PRO A 215 -7.93 6.39 -18.33
C PRO A 215 -8.10 5.06 -17.57
N PRO A 216 -9.18 4.91 -16.78
CA PRO A 216 -9.46 3.62 -16.18
C PRO A 216 -9.48 2.60 -17.31
N LEU A 217 -8.75 1.50 -17.12
CA LEU A 217 -8.77 0.40 -18.09
C LEU A 217 -10.23 0.13 -18.45
N PRO A 218 -10.59 0.14 -19.75
CA PRO A 218 -11.97 -0.01 -20.16
C PRO A 218 -12.53 -1.24 -19.44
N LYS A 219 -13.59 -1.05 -18.64
CA LYS A 219 -14.38 -2.17 -18.18
C LYS A 219 -14.83 -2.87 -19.46
N PRO A 220 -14.50 -4.13 -19.73
CA PRO A 220 -15.06 -4.78 -20.88
C PRO A 220 -16.55 -4.72 -20.71
N SER A 221 -17.17 -4.16 -21.74
CA SER A 221 -18.52 -4.55 -22.04
C SER A 221 -18.47 -6.05 -22.28
N SER A 222 -19.19 -6.80 -21.46
CA SER A 222 -19.47 -8.23 -21.53
C SER A 222 -18.51 -9.16 -20.78
N ASN A 223 -19.15 -10.03 -19.98
CA ASN A 223 -18.61 -11.29 -19.46
C ASN A 223 -18.29 -12.31 -20.57
N THR A 224 -18.06 -11.86 -21.81
CA THR A 224 -17.75 -12.78 -22.89
C THR A 224 -16.32 -13.25 -22.66
N PRO A 225 -16.08 -14.56 -22.52
CA PRO A 225 -14.74 -15.09 -22.48
C PRO A 225 -13.95 -14.58 -23.69
N PRO A 226 -12.63 -14.37 -23.58
CA PRO A 226 -11.79 -14.14 -24.75
C PRO A 226 -12.11 -15.20 -25.80
N SER A 227 -12.19 -14.78 -27.06
CA SER A 227 -12.58 -15.66 -28.17
C SER A 227 -11.67 -16.89 -28.30
N SER A 228 -10.43 -16.78 -27.79
CA SER A 228 -9.49 -17.89 -27.70
C SER A 228 -8.65 -17.83 -26.42
N ILE A 229 -8.87 -18.77 -25.50
CA ILE A 229 -7.97 -19.01 -24.38
C ILE A 229 -6.80 -19.86 -24.90
N PRO A 230 -5.53 -19.46 -24.70
CA PRO A 230 -4.40 -20.24 -25.19
C PRO A 230 -4.39 -21.67 -24.64
N ALA A 231 -4.00 -22.62 -25.50
CA ALA A 231 -3.90 -24.02 -25.12
C ALA A 231 -2.97 -24.18 -23.91
N GLY A 232 -3.43 -24.94 -22.90
CA GLY A 232 -2.70 -25.13 -21.65
C GLY A 232 -3.06 -24.15 -20.53
N PHE A 233 -4.07 -23.30 -20.73
CA PHE A 233 -4.62 -22.43 -19.69
C PHE A 233 -6.11 -22.66 -19.47
N LYS A 234 -6.58 -22.39 -18.24
CA LYS A 234 -8.00 -22.25 -17.90
C LYS A 234 -8.26 -20.88 -17.29
N VAL A 235 -9.43 -20.31 -17.56
CA VAL A 235 -9.85 -19.06 -16.90
C VAL A 235 -9.98 -19.33 -15.41
N ARG A 236 -9.28 -18.51 -14.62
CA ARG A 236 -9.38 -18.50 -13.16
C ARG A 236 -10.48 -17.56 -12.71
N GLN A 237 -10.42 -16.32 -13.20
CA GLN A 237 -11.33 -15.24 -12.81
C GLN A 237 -11.31 -14.16 -13.89
N ILE A 238 -12.49 -13.65 -14.24
CA ILE A 238 -12.69 -12.43 -15.02
C ILE A 238 -12.95 -11.31 -14.03
N LEU A 239 -12.13 -10.26 -14.05
CA LEU A 239 -12.34 -9.08 -13.21
C LEU A 239 -13.25 -8.08 -13.92
N ASP A 240 -13.94 -7.22 -13.15
CA ASP A 240 -14.78 -6.13 -13.70
C ASP A 240 -14.01 -5.14 -14.60
N SER A 241 -12.68 -5.14 -14.50
CA SER A 241 -11.77 -4.38 -15.36
C SER A 241 -11.44 -5.07 -16.68
N GLY A 242 -11.91 -6.30 -16.89
CA GLY A 242 -11.62 -7.08 -18.09
C GLY A 242 -10.36 -7.87 -18.13
N LEU A 243 -9.64 -7.81 -17.03
CA LEU A 243 -8.51 -8.67 -16.85
C LEU A 243 -9.03 -10.10 -16.65
N VAL A 244 -8.74 -10.96 -17.60
CA VAL A 244 -9.00 -12.39 -17.48
C VAL A 244 -7.76 -13.03 -16.91
N THR A 245 -7.79 -13.40 -15.64
CA THR A 245 -6.69 -14.15 -15.03
C THR A 245 -6.76 -15.61 -15.45
N LEU A 246 -5.63 -16.16 -15.88
CA LEU A 246 -5.51 -17.52 -16.37
C LEU A 246 -4.66 -18.36 -15.40
N ASN A 247 -5.16 -19.55 -15.06
CA ASN A 247 -4.35 -20.58 -14.43
C ASN A 247 -3.76 -21.48 -15.50
N ARG A 248 -2.46 -21.70 -15.43
CA ARG A 248 -1.76 -22.68 -16.27
C ARG A 248 -2.14 -24.10 -15.83
N ILE A 249 -2.42 -24.98 -16.78
CA ILE A 249 -2.81 -26.38 -16.55
C ILE A 249 -1.61 -27.32 -16.74
N LYS A 250 -0.68 -26.97 -17.63
CA LYS A 250 0.54 -27.73 -17.90
C LYS A 250 1.71 -26.80 -18.25
N PRO A 251 2.98 -27.21 -18.02
CA PRO A 251 4.13 -26.47 -18.47
C PRO A 251 4.02 -26.10 -19.95
N THR A 252 4.28 -24.83 -20.25
CA THR A 252 3.99 -24.26 -21.56
C THR A 252 5.05 -23.20 -21.86
N TYR A 253 5.63 -23.27 -23.05
CA TYR A 253 6.58 -22.28 -23.53
C TYR A 253 5.85 -20.95 -23.79
N CYS A 254 6.41 -19.85 -23.30
CA CYS A 254 5.89 -18.51 -23.55
C CYS A 254 6.76 -17.79 -24.57
N GLY A 255 6.18 -17.48 -25.72
CA GLY A 255 6.87 -16.72 -26.77
C GLY A 255 7.14 -15.24 -26.43
N LEU A 256 6.57 -14.70 -25.34
CA LEU A 256 6.82 -13.31 -24.94
C LEU A 256 8.14 -13.16 -24.15
N CYS A 257 8.45 -14.11 -23.27
CA CYS A 257 9.67 -14.06 -22.45
C CYS A 257 10.63 -15.22 -22.72
N GLU A 258 10.37 -15.99 -23.78
CA GLU A 258 11.21 -17.07 -24.30
C GLU A 258 11.59 -18.13 -23.24
N ARG A 259 10.63 -18.51 -22.39
CA ARG A 259 10.84 -19.47 -21.29
C ARG A 259 9.69 -20.45 -21.13
N ILE A 260 9.97 -21.60 -20.55
CA ILE A 260 8.95 -22.54 -20.07
C ILE A 260 8.48 -22.08 -18.69
N HIS A 261 7.17 -21.93 -18.54
CA HIS A 261 6.55 -21.66 -17.25
C HIS A 261 5.82 -22.90 -16.76
N GLU A 262 6.04 -23.27 -15.51
CA GLU A 262 5.43 -24.45 -14.90
C GLU A 262 4.21 -24.06 -14.06
N HIS A 263 4.33 -22.96 -13.31
CA HIS A 263 3.33 -22.55 -12.31
C HIS A 263 2.94 -21.08 -12.41
N GLU A 264 3.59 -20.29 -13.29
CA GLU A 264 3.22 -18.89 -13.44
C GLU A 264 1.90 -18.73 -14.20
N ASN A 265 0.98 -18.04 -13.53
CA ASN A 265 -0.28 -17.60 -14.08
C ASN A 265 -0.05 -16.49 -15.12
N ALA A 266 -0.96 -16.41 -16.08
CA ALA A 266 -0.99 -15.37 -17.09
C ALA A 266 -2.26 -14.54 -16.95
N TYR A 267 -2.38 -13.48 -17.73
CA TYR A 267 -3.64 -12.78 -17.86
C TYR A 267 -3.88 -12.39 -19.31
N MET A 268 -5.15 -12.15 -19.65
CA MET A 268 -5.54 -11.57 -20.92
C MET A 268 -6.24 -10.23 -20.70
N ILE A 269 -6.04 -9.31 -21.64
CA ILE A 269 -6.75 -8.04 -21.73
C ILE A 269 -7.39 -8.01 -23.12
N GLY A 270 -8.71 -8.21 -23.19
CA GLY A 270 -9.37 -8.60 -24.45
C GLY A 270 -8.81 -9.94 -24.96
N ASP A 271 -8.42 -10.00 -26.23
CA ASP A 271 -7.78 -11.19 -26.82
C ASP A 271 -6.24 -11.19 -26.70
N LYS A 272 -5.63 -10.17 -26.07
CA LYS A 272 -4.18 -10.10 -25.91
C LYS A 272 -3.72 -10.89 -24.70
N PHE A 273 -2.86 -11.89 -24.93
CA PHE A 273 -2.18 -12.63 -23.87
C PHE A 273 -1.02 -11.83 -23.28
N VAL A 274 -0.90 -11.83 -21.95
CA VAL A 274 0.18 -11.14 -21.24
C VAL A 274 0.86 -12.09 -20.27
N CYS A 275 2.19 -12.19 -20.41
CA CYS A 275 3.03 -12.93 -19.48
C CYS A 275 3.42 -12.05 -18.28
N PHE A 276 3.22 -12.57 -17.07
CA PHE A 276 3.53 -11.87 -15.83
C PHE A 276 5.00 -11.43 -15.72
N ARG A 277 5.93 -12.23 -16.28
CA ARG A 277 7.37 -11.95 -16.24
C ARG A 277 7.80 -10.91 -17.27
N TYR A 278 7.18 -10.90 -18.44
CA TYR A 278 7.49 -9.92 -19.49
C TYR A 278 7.03 -8.51 -19.08
N ALA A 279 5.86 -8.42 -18.45
CA ALA A 279 5.33 -7.15 -17.94
C ALA A 279 6.11 -6.56 -16.75
N SER A 280 7.12 -7.28 -16.22
CA SER A 280 7.97 -6.80 -15.12
C SER A 280 9.37 -6.37 -15.57
N THR A 281 9.70 -6.54 -16.85
CA THR A 281 11.02 -6.22 -17.41
C THR A 281 11.01 -5.03 -18.38
N ASN A 282 9.83 -4.51 -18.70
CA ASN A 282 9.59 -3.29 -19.49
C ASN A 282 8.69 -2.36 -18.69
#